data_AF-A0AAW8W3Y2-F1
#
_entry.id   AF-A0AAW8W3Y2-F1
#
_cell.length_a   1.000
_cell.length_b   1.000
_cell.length_c   1.000
_cell.angle_alpha   90.00
_cell.angle_beta   90.00
_cell.angle_gamma   90.00
#
_symmetry.space_group_name_H-M   'P 1'
#
loop_
_entity.id
_entity.type
_entity.pdbx_description
1 polymer ?
#
loop_
_entity_poly.entity_id
_entity_poly.type
_entity_poly.pdbx_seq_one_letter_code
_entity_poly.pdbx_strand_id
1 'polypeptide(L)'
;MATTILTPAENRFLQLTYPALADPALTRLMPVLRDHPTVKTTSDWLTTRAKQAVATSRIDWLVQGSLAWKLLADSPYAINSSDQRGQWHHCALCHLPVRYEYHVVLRSDGREIVVGSECVKKFMSDEMQYLMTITTEDNFHAVAQYDALSAQYPQVPEILWTPDALPHLPSNQHAQHRWVRRGTKSTVTGYLKHRTTTLPDHQLSPYLQGYADLQAKNAAAQAALDQQRQRRVLQEHQAAERAQQRAWQAAADAQTTAEQRLRQSREYQTWLTAVARLVVERGPLGAFKQRLAAVPVPKPVARLVNSYQLGVMATEFAHQGRIQAERLQIVPRYLVADLNQRSRQLAAQRQRDWYDDLFNAAVGFDLTPSDRQRRLTDLQASWEGRQLSAHVYSDLVTLRDRLDQAQPLPNGWPDALRQAIQRRLDQQPAQGWVPARKNHVTPAQLRALVPDATTFATVAQRYHRFYDLPADQAAVTLSALAQYYLVAQDRQAHRQAATQALVRQLLTPES
;
A
#
# COMPACT_ATOMS: atom_id res chain seq x y z
N MET A 1 9.64 -40.16 -36.31
CA MET A 1 10.96 -40.80 -36.52
C MET A 1 11.75 -40.70 -35.23
N ALA A 2 12.45 -41.76 -34.82
CA ALA A 2 13.26 -41.75 -33.60
C ALA A 2 14.55 -40.97 -33.84
N THR A 3 14.74 -39.85 -33.15
CA THR A 3 15.97 -39.04 -33.24
C THR A 3 16.92 -39.46 -32.13
N THR A 4 18.18 -39.74 -32.45
CA THR A 4 19.21 -40.03 -31.45
C THR A 4 19.58 -38.75 -30.70
N ILE A 5 19.44 -38.77 -29.39
CA ILE A 5 19.83 -37.68 -28.48
C ILE A 5 21.29 -37.87 -28.05
N LEU A 6 21.70 -39.10 -27.73
CA LEU A 6 23.06 -39.44 -27.28
C LEU A 6 23.52 -40.73 -27.95
N THR A 7 24.65 -40.70 -28.66
CA THR A 7 25.22 -41.87 -29.34
C THR A 7 25.97 -42.78 -28.36
N PRO A 8 26.24 -44.06 -28.70
CA PRO A 8 27.07 -44.95 -27.89
C PRO A 8 28.42 -44.36 -27.48
N ALA A 9 29.14 -43.74 -28.42
CA ALA A 9 30.45 -43.17 -28.16
C ALA A 9 30.37 -41.92 -27.28
N GLU A 10 29.35 -41.07 -27.47
CA GLU A 10 29.11 -39.89 -26.61
C GLU A 10 28.76 -40.30 -25.18
N ASN A 11 27.88 -41.29 -25.02
CA ASN A 11 27.52 -41.82 -23.71
C ASN A 11 28.74 -42.44 -23.02
N ARG A 12 29.53 -43.24 -23.74
CA ARG A 12 30.76 -43.82 -23.22
C ARG A 12 31.77 -42.75 -22.82
N PHE A 13 31.92 -41.70 -23.62
CA PHE A 13 32.76 -40.55 -23.28
C PHE A 13 32.28 -39.88 -21.99
N LEU A 14 30.98 -39.57 -21.86
CA LEU A 14 30.43 -38.98 -20.63
C LEU A 14 30.61 -39.91 -19.41
N GLN A 15 30.46 -41.23 -19.56
CA GLN A 15 30.71 -42.19 -18.47
C GLN A 15 32.15 -42.19 -17.98
N LEU A 16 33.10 -41.96 -18.88
CA LEU A 16 34.50 -41.82 -18.49
C LEU A 16 34.70 -40.44 -17.84
N THR A 17 34.13 -39.38 -18.37
CA THR A 17 34.47 -38.01 -17.96
C THR A 17 33.68 -37.45 -16.78
N TYR A 18 32.46 -37.94 -16.51
CA TYR A 18 31.58 -37.33 -15.50
C TYR A 18 32.17 -37.17 -14.09
N PRO A 19 33.07 -38.04 -13.58
CA PRO A 19 33.65 -37.82 -12.25
C PRO A 19 34.46 -36.52 -12.18
N ALA A 20 35.07 -36.10 -13.29
CA ALA A 20 35.86 -34.87 -13.36
C ALA A 20 35.01 -33.61 -13.57
N LEU A 21 33.79 -33.74 -14.10
CA LEU A 21 32.93 -32.58 -14.36
C LEU A 21 32.15 -32.11 -13.12
N ALA A 22 31.90 -33.01 -12.16
CA ALA A 22 31.12 -32.75 -10.95
C ALA A 22 29.74 -32.09 -11.20
N ASP A 23 29.19 -32.20 -12.41
CA ASP A 23 27.87 -31.65 -12.77
C ASP A 23 26.77 -32.47 -12.07
N PRO A 24 25.91 -31.85 -11.23
CA PRO A 24 24.90 -32.58 -10.46
C PRO A 24 23.82 -33.25 -11.33
N ALA A 25 23.51 -32.68 -12.50
CA ALA A 25 22.52 -33.23 -13.42
C ALA A 25 23.08 -34.45 -14.16
N LEU A 26 24.31 -34.36 -14.67
CA LEU A 26 24.98 -35.50 -15.31
C LEU A 26 25.20 -36.65 -14.32
N THR A 27 25.67 -36.34 -13.10
CA THR A 27 25.91 -37.32 -12.03
C THR A 27 24.64 -38.09 -11.66
N ARG A 28 23.51 -37.40 -11.57
CA ARG A 28 22.20 -38.01 -11.27
C ARG A 28 21.72 -38.96 -12.38
N LEU A 29 22.01 -38.63 -13.64
CA LEU A 29 21.57 -39.42 -14.79
C LEU A 29 22.50 -40.60 -15.08
N MET A 30 23.74 -40.55 -14.62
CA MET A 30 24.77 -41.51 -15.00
C MET A 30 24.47 -42.99 -14.69
N PRO A 31 23.85 -43.36 -13.54
CA PRO A 31 23.49 -44.76 -13.30
C PRO A 31 22.58 -45.33 -14.39
N VAL A 32 21.59 -44.54 -14.83
CA VAL A 32 20.64 -44.94 -15.87
C VAL A 32 21.29 -44.92 -17.25
N LEU A 33 22.12 -43.92 -17.54
CA LEU A 33 22.83 -43.83 -18.82
C LEU A 33 23.86 -44.96 -19.01
N ARG A 34 24.40 -45.53 -17.92
CA ARG A 34 25.35 -46.65 -17.99
C ARG A 34 24.74 -47.91 -18.59
N ASP A 35 23.50 -48.21 -18.24
CA ASP A 35 22.81 -49.43 -18.65
C ASP A 35 22.27 -49.35 -20.09
N HIS A 36 22.26 -48.16 -20.69
CA HIS A 36 21.67 -47.91 -21.99
C HIS A 36 22.62 -47.13 -22.91
N PRO A 37 23.29 -47.81 -23.87
CA PRO A 37 24.35 -47.19 -24.67
C PRO A 37 23.84 -46.03 -25.55
N THR A 38 22.58 -46.03 -25.99
CA THR A 38 22.02 -44.98 -26.86
C THR A 38 20.77 -44.37 -26.25
N VAL A 39 20.69 -43.04 -26.25
CA VAL A 39 19.46 -42.31 -25.90
C VAL A 39 18.79 -41.85 -27.18
N LYS A 40 17.50 -42.18 -27.35
CA LYS A 40 16.65 -41.68 -28.44
C LYS A 40 15.47 -40.90 -27.88
N THR A 41 14.83 -40.08 -28.70
CA THR A 41 13.58 -39.39 -28.31
C THR A 41 12.49 -40.38 -27.86
N THR A 42 12.52 -41.59 -28.41
CA THR A 42 11.62 -42.71 -28.09
C THR A 42 12.09 -43.63 -26.96
N SER A 43 13.22 -43.35 -26.29
CA SER A 43 13.65 -44.13 -25.11
C SER A 43 12.61 -43.98 -23.98
N ASP A 44 11.96 -45.08 -23.62
CA ASP A 44 10.89 -45.18 -22.60
C ASP A 44 11.44 -45.34 -21.18
N TRP A 45 12.65 -45.87 -21.04
CA TRP A 45 13.41 -46.00 -19.80
C TRP A 45 13.92 -44.65 -19.22
N LEU A 46 13.85 -43.55 -19.97
CA LEU A 46 14.10 -42.19 -19.46
C LEU A 46 12.82 -41.36 -19.45
N THR A 47 12.57 -40.69 -18.33
CA THR A 47 11.48 -39.70 -18.24
C THR A 47 11.64 -38.57 -19.26
N THR A 48 10.54 -37.97 -19.69
CA THR A 48 10.54 -36.83 -20.62
C THR A 48 11.44 -35.69 -20.14
N ARG A 49 11.41 -35.38 -18.83
CA ARG A 49 12.26 -34.36 -18.21
C ARG A 49 13.75 -34.72 -18.27
N ALA A 50 14.11 -35.97 -18.04
CA ALA A 50 15.48 -36.43 -18.12
C ALA A 50 15.99 -36.40 -19.58
N LYS A 51 15.17 -36.83 -20.56
CA LYS A 51 15.50 -36.71 -21.99
C LYS A 51 15.72 -35.25 -22.40
N GLN A 52 14.88 -34.34 -21.92
CA GLN A 52 15.06 -32.90 -22.17
C GLN A 52 16.35 -32.37 -21.54
N ALA A 53 16.67 -32.77 -20.30
CA ALA A 53 17.91 -32.37 -19.65
C ALA A 53 19.14 -32.85 -20.43
N VAL A 54 19.16 -34.11 -20.88
CA VAL A 54 20.23 -34.63 -21.74
C VAL A 54 20.29 -33.85 -23.06
N ALA A 55 19.16 -33.61 -23.73
CA ALA A 55 19.14 -32.88 -24.99
C ALA A 55 19.65 -31.43 -24.87
N THR A 56 19.29 -30.74 -23.79
CA THR A 56 19.69 -29.35 -23.55
C THR A 56 21.16 -29.23 -23.13
N SER A 57 21.66 -30.15 -22.29
CA SER A 57 23.00 -30.04 -21.70
C SER A 57 24.07 -30.89 -22.40
N ARG A 58 23.70 -31.79 -23.33
CA ARG A 58 24.64 -32.72 -23.99
C ARG A 58 25.85 -32.00 -24.58
N ILE A 59 25.63 -30.91 -25.32
CA ILE A 59 26.74 -30.21 -26.00
C ILE A 59 27.71 -29.65 -24.96
N ASP A 60 27.20 -28.98 -23.93
CA ASP A 60 28.02 -28.40 -22.87
C ASP A 60 28.81 -29.48 -22.11
N TRP A 61 28.19 -30.61 -21.77
CA TRP A 61 28.88 -31.71 -21.11
C TRP A 61 29.96 -32.35 -21.99
N LEU A 62 29.73 -32.47 -23.30
CA LEU A 62 30.74 -32.98 -24.23
C LEU A 62 31.90 -31.99 -24.36
N VAL A 63 31.62 -30.69 -24.47
CA VAL A 63 32.64 -29.63 -24.55
C VAL A 63 33.45 -29.57 -23.27
N GLN A 64 32.81 -29.42 -22.11
CA GLN A 64 33.50 -29.43 -20.81
C GLN A 64 34.27 -30.74 -20.59
N GLY A 65 33.66 -31.86 -20.98
CA GLY A 65 34.29 -33.17 -20.91
C GLY A 65 35.57 -33.23 -21.74
N SER A 66 35.57 -32.68 -22.95
CA SER A 66 36.75 -32.66 -23.82
C SER A 66 37.94 -31.92 -23.20
N LEU A 67 37.68 -30.91 -22.35
CA LEU A 67 38.71 -30.13 -21.66
C LEU A 67 39.30 -30.87 -20.45
N ALA A 68 38.59 -31.87 -19.90
CA ALA A 68 39.05 -32.64 -18.74
C ALA A 68 40.16 -33.65 -19.09
N TRP A 69 40.34 -33.97 -20.38
CA TRP A 69 41.37 -34.89 -20.86
C TRP A 69 42.56 -34.13 -21.48
N LYS A 70 43.72 -34.78 -21.51
CA LYS A 70 44.90 -34.36 -22.27
C LYS A 70 45.65 -35.56 -22.84
N LEU A 71 46.56 -35.35 -23.79
CA LEU A 71 47.46 -36.42 -24.25
C LEU A 71 48.43 -36.82 -23.12
N LEU A 72 48.77 -38.10 -23.06
CA LEU A 72 49.78 -38.61 -22.12
C LEU A 72 51.18 -38.13 -22.56
N ALA A 73 51.95 -37.51 -21.68
CA ALA A 73 53.21 -36.87 -22.04
C ALA A 73 54.31 -37.85 -22.48
N ASP A 74 54.43 -39.00 -21.80
CA ASP A 74 55.53 -39.95 -22.01
C ASP A 74 55.27 -40.90 -23.18
N SER A 75 54.00 -41.11 -23.54
CA SER A 75 53.61 -41.99 -24.65
C SER A 75 52.33 -41.49 -25.33
N PRO A 76 52.33 -40.30 -25.96
CA PRO A 76 51.10 -39.69 -26.49
C PRO A 76 50.51 -40.45 -27.68
N TYR A 77 51.35 -41.22 -28.38
CA TYR A 77 51.00 -41.93 -29.60
C TYR A 77 51.81 -43.22 -29.72
N ALA A 78 51.14 -44.30 -30.11
CA ALA A 78 51.76 -45.58 -30.42
C ALA A 78 51.12 -46.22 -31.66
N ILE A 79 51.91 -47.01 -32.39
CA ILE A 79 51.42 -47.88 -33.46
C ILE A 79 51.56 -49.31 -32.98
N ASN A 80 50.47 -50.07 -33.05
CA ASN A 80 50.52 -51.48 -32.75
C ASN A 80 51.44 -52.19 -33.76
N SER A 81 52.46 -52.89 -33.25
CA SER A 81 53.50 -53.53 -34.07
C SER A 81 53.01 -54.80 -34.77
N SER A 82 51.86 -55.36 -34.38
CA SER A 82 51.30 -56.56 -34.99
C SER A 82 50.46 -56.21 -36.21
N ASP A 83 50.62 -56.97 -37.30
CA ASP A 83 49.72 -56.88 -38.44
C ASP A 83 48.40 -57.66 -38.23
N GLN A 84 48.26 -58.39 -37.12
CA GLN A 84 47.05 -59.12 -36.78
C GLN A 84 46.06 -58.24 -35.99
N ARG A 85 44.93 -57.89 -36.62
CA ARG A 85 43.88 -57.05 -36.01
C ARG A 85 43.35 -57.55 -34.67
N GLY A 86 43.36 -58.86 -34.43
CA GLY A 86 42.94 -59.46 -33.16
C GLY A 86 43.89 -59.19 -31.98
N GLN A 87 45.11 -58.73 -32.25
CA GLN A 87 46.12 -58.38 -31.25
C GLN A 87 46.19 -56.88 -30.96
N TRP A 88 45.32 -56.07 -31.58
CA TRP A 88 45.29 -54.62 -31.37
C TRP A 88 44.52 -54.24 -30.09
N HIS A 89 44.97 -53.18 -29.43
CA HIS A 89 44.20 -52.57 -28.35
C HIS A 89 42.86 -52.04 -28.88
N HIS A 90 41.88 -51.93 -27.98
CA HIS A 90 40.54 -51.47 -28.34
C HIS A 90 40.35 -50.02 -27.88
N CYS A 91 39.75 -49.19 -28.73
CA CYS A 91 39.40 -47.82 -28.37
C CYS A 91 38.43 -47.81 -27.18
N ALA A 92 38.74 -47.05 -26.14
CA ALA A 92 37.92 -46.95 -24.93
C ALA A 92 36.52 -46.32 -25.17
N LEU A 93 36.34 -45.62 -26.31
CA LEU A 93 35.08 -44.94 -26.67
C LEU A 93 34.17 -45.79 -27.57
N CYS A 94 34.72 -46.44 -28.61
CA CYS A 94 33.93 -47.20 -29.57
C CYS A 94 34.14 -48.72 -29.52
N HIS A 95 35.08 -49.20 -28.70
CA HIS A 95 35.45 -50.61 -28.56
C HIS A 95 35.88 -51.31 -29.86
N LEU A 96 36.27 -50.55 -30.90
CA LEU A 96 36.86 -51.13 -32.10
C LEU A 96 38.38 -51.31 -31.91
N PRO A 97 38.99 -52.37 -32.48
CA PRO A 97 40.44 -52.53 -32.51
C PRO A 97 41.10 -51.36 -33.26
N VAL A 98 42.19 -50.82 -32.71
CA VAL A 98 42.89 -49.64 -33.24
C VAL A 98 44.37 -49.92 -33.50
N ARG A 99 44.83 -49.68 -34.74
CA ARG A 99 46.26 -49.74 -35.10
C ARG A 99 47.02 -48.52 -34.60
N TYR A 100 46.37 -47.36 -34.67
CA TYR A 100 46.89 -46.06 -34.25
C TYR A 100 46.28 -45.68 -32.91
N GLU A 101 47.11 -45.68 -31.88
CA GLU A 101 46.72 -45.53 -30.49
C GLU A 101 47.09 -44.13 -30.01
N TYR A 102 46.10 -43.35 -29.58
CA TYR A 102 46.34 -42.12 -28.81
C TYR A 102 46.09 -42.41 -27.35
N HIS A 103 47.10 -42.18 -26.52
CA HIS A 103 47.00 -42.39 -25.09
C HIS A 103 46.65 -41.05 -24.46
N VAL A 104 45.52 -41.02 -23.76
CA VAL A 104 44.99 -39.81 -23.15
C VAL A 104 44.78 -40.05 -21.67
N VAL A 105 45.01 -39.00 -20.89
CA VAL A 105 44.98 -39.04 -19.44
C VAL A 105 43.97 -38.01 -18.92
N LEU A 106 43.21 -38.41 -17.91
CA LEU A 106 42.28 -37.51 -17.23
C LEU A 106 43.07 -36.57 -16.32
N ARG A 107 42.87 -35.26 -16.46
CA ARG A 107 43.64 -34.25 -15.73
C ARG A 107 43.45 -34.32 -14.21
N SER A 108 42.31 -34.81 -13.74
CA SER A 108 41.95 -34.80 -12.31
C SER A 108 42.58 -35.92 -11.49
N ASP A 109 42.73 -37.13 -12.06
CA ASP A 109 43.14 -38.33 -11.31
C ASP A 109 44.23 -39.15 -12.02
N GLY A 110 44.69 -38.72 -13.20
CA GLY A 110 45.73 -39.42 -13.93
C GLY A 110 45.27 -40.71 -14.62
N ARG A 111 43.97 -41.00 -14.70
CA ARG A 111 43.50 -42.22 -15.35
C ARG A 111 43.76 -42.18 -16.85
N GLU A 112 44.43 -43.21 -17.36
CA GLU A 112 44.79 -43.36 -18.76
C GLU A 112 43.79 -44.22 -19.53
N ILE A 113 43.52 -43.82 -20.78
CA ILE A 113 42.73 -44.60 -21.74
C ILE A 113 43.35 -44.53 -23.13
N VAL A 114 43.16 -45.60 -23.91
CA VAL A 114 43.54 -45.66 -25.33
C VAL A 114 42.36 -45.25 -26.21
N VAL A 115 42.57 -44.30 -27.13
CA VAL A 115 41.55 -43.79 -28.05
C VAL A 115 42.05 -43.88 -29.49
N GLY A 116 41.19 -44.38 -30.39
CA GLY A 116 41.50 -44.45 -31.82
C GLY A 116 41.44 -43.09 -32.51
N SER A 117 42.13 -42.98 -33.65
CA SER A 117 42.25 -41.77 -34.48
C SER A 117 40.92 -41.10 -34.88
N GLU A 118 39.83 -41.85 -35.06
CA GLU A 118 38.52 -41.28 -35.41
C GLU A 118 37.71 -40.83 -34.20
N CYS A 119 37.90 -41.49 -33.05
CA CYS A 119 37.23 -41.10 -31.82
C CYS A 119 37.89 -39.87 -31.20
N VAL A 120 39.21 -39.79 -31.24
CA VAL A 120 39.96 -38.66 -30.69
C VAL A 120 39.62 -37.34 -31.42
N LYS A 121 39.45 -37.35 -32.75
CA LYS A 121 39.00 -36.18 -33.53
C LYS A 121 37.59 -35.69 -33.18
N LYS A 122 36.72 -36.57 -32.68
CA LYS A 122 35.31 -36.26 -32.41
C LYS A 122 35.07 -35.77 -30.99
N PHE A 123 35.89 -36.20 -30.04
CA PHE A 123 35.63 -36.01 -28.60
C PHE A 123 36.68 -35.18 -27.87
N MET A 124 37.85 -34.96 -28.47
CA MET A 124 38.94 -34.24 -27.82
C MET A 124 38.95 -32.76 -28.20
N SER A 125 39.47 -31.95 -27.27
CA SER A 125 39.54 -30.50 -27.37
C SER A 125 40.42 -30.05 -28.54
N ASP A 126 40.25 -28.80 -28.96
CA ASP A 126 41.10 -28.15 -29.96
C ASP A 126 42.59 -28.17 -29.55
N GLU A 127 42.85 -28.06 -28.25
CA GLU A 127 44.19 -28.18 -27.66
C GLU A 127 44.80 -29.56 -27.96
N MET A 128 44.06 -30.64 -27.71
CA MET A 128 44.54 -31.99 -27.98
C MET A 128 44.71 -32.24 -29.48
N GLN A 129 43.78 -31.81 -30.32
CA GLN A 129 43.88 -31.95 -31.77
C GLN A 129 45.10 -31.19 -32.34
N TYR A 130 45.38 -30.01 -31.79
CA TYR A 130 46.58 -29.25 -32.11
C TYR A 130 47.85 -30.02 -31.74
N LEU A 131 47.92 -30.55 -30.52
CA LEU A 131 49.08 -31.33 -30.07
C LEU A 131 49.25 -32.62 -30.87
N MET A 132 48.16 -33.32 -31.21
CA MET A 132 48.21 -34.50 -32.09
C MET A 132 48.79 -34.17 -33.47
N THR A 133 48.50 -32.98 -34.01
CA THR A 133 49.03 -32.56 -35.31
C THR A 133 50.54 -32.33 -35.26
N ILE A 134 51.06 -31.93 -34.09
CA ILE A 134 52.49 -31.67 -33.89
C ILE A 134 53.25 -32.93 -33.45
N THR A 135 52.59 -33.80 -32.69
CA THR A 135 53.16 -35.02 -32.13
C THR A 135 53.14 -36.12 -33.19
N THR A 136 54.30 -36.36 -33.81
CA THR A 136 54.53 -37.43 -34.79
C THR A 136 55.45 -38.50 -34.20
N GLU A 137 55.68 -39.60 -34.92
CA GLU A 137 56.67 -40.64 -34.55
C GLU A 137 58.06 -40.04 -34.25
N ASP A 138 58.44 -38.98 -34.97
CA ASP A 138 59.72 -38.28 -34.81
C ASP A 138 59.69 -37.17 -33.74
N ASN A 139 58.52 -36.86 -33.16
CA ASN A 139 58.31 -35.70 -32.30
C ASN A 139 57.40 -36.03 -31.09
N PHE A 140 57.62 -37.18 -30.46
CA PHE A 140 56.80 -37.65 -29.34
C PHE A 140 56.94 -36.82 -28.05
N HIS A 141 58.00 -36.00 -27.92
CA HIS A 141 58.27 -35.16 -26.75
C HIS A 141 57.47 -33.84 -26.73
N ALA A 142 56.73 -33.51 -27.80
CA ALA A 142 55.96 -32.27 -27.91
C ALA A 142 54.90 -32.12 -26.81
N VAL A 143 54.29 -33.21 -26.37
CA VAL A 143 53.29 -33.16 -25.28
C VAL A 143 53.96 -32.81 -23.95
N ALA A 144 55.09 -33.44 -23.62
CA ALA A 144 55.87 -33.11 -22.43
C ALA A 144 56.40 -31.65 -22.45
N GLN A 145 56.85 -31.18 -23.62
CA GLN A 145 57.26 -29.78 -23.80
C GLN A 145 56.12 -28.79 -23.56
N TYR A 146 54.92 -29.11 -24.05
CA TYR A 146 53.75 -28.26 -23.87
C TYR A 146 53.25 -28.27 -22.42
N ASP A 147 53.29 -29.42 -21.74
CA ASP A 147 53.00 -29.51 -20.31
C ASP A 147 53.96 -28.65 -19.49
N ALA A 148 55.27 -28.71 -19.77
CA ALA A 148 56.26 -27.85 -19.10
C ALA A 148 56.04 -26.35 -19.39
N LEU A 149 55.73 -26.01 -20.64
CA LEU A 149 55.46 -24.63 -21.05
C LEU A 149 54.21 -24.07 -20.35
N SER A 150 53.12 -24.83 -20.32
CA SER A 150 51.85 -24.39 -19.72
C SER A 150 51.90 -24.34 -18.19
N ALA A 151 52.75 -25.17 -17.56
CA ALA A 151 53.05 -25.05 -16.14
C ALA A 151 53.78 -23.73 -15.81
N GLN A 152 54.73 -23.31 -16.66
CA GLN A 152 55.46 -22.05 -16.48
C GLN A 152 54.61 -20.82 -16.88
N TYR A 153 53.80 -20.95 -17.93
CA TYR A 153 52.98 -19.87 -18.50
C TYR A 153 51.51 -20.27 -18.60
N PRO A 154 50.75 -20.23 -17.49
CA PRO A 154 49.34 -20.60 -17.47
C PRO A 154 48.44 -19.78 -18.42
N GLN A 155 48.89 -18.60 -18.84
CA GLN A 155 48.17 -17.76 -19.80
C GLN A 155 48.19 -18.34 -21.22
N VAL A 156 49.16 -19.19 -21.57
CA VAL A 156 49.28 -19.74 -22.94
C VAL A 156 48.06 -20.57 -23.31
N PRO A 157 47.60 -21.55 -22.50
CA PRO A 157 46.34 -22.24 -22.76
C PRO A 157 45.13 -21.29 -22.84
N GLU A 158 45.05 -20.29 -21.98
CA GLU A 158 43.95 -19.30 -21.98
C GLU A 158 43.90 -18.54 -23.33
N ILE A 159 45.04 -18.01 -23.78
CA ILE A 159 45.19 -17.26 -25.04
C ILE A 159 44.81 -18.11 -26.26
N LEU A 160 45.21 -19.39 -26.28
CA LEU A 160 45.07 -20.23 -27.46
C LEU A 160 43.68 -20.87 -27.56
N TRP A 161 43.15 -21.34 -26.43
CA TRP A 161 42.05 -22.30 -26.39
C TRP A 161 40.76 -21.77 -25.78
N THR A 162 40.77 -20.64 -25.09
CA THR A 162 39.55 -20.07 -24.50
C THR A 162 38.87 -19.12 -25.49
N PRO A 163 37.74 -19.51 -26.12
CA PRO A 163 37.15 -18.73 -27.22
C PRO A 163 36.63 -17.36 -26.76
N ASP A 164 36.08 -17.31 -25.54
CA ASP A 164 35.50 -16.12 -24.92
C ASP A 164 36.45 -15.46 -23.91
N ALA A 165 37.76 -15.65 -24.07
CA ALA A 165 38.73 -14.92 -23.27
C ALA A 165 38.52 -13.41 -23.47
N LEU A 166 38.44 -12.67 -22.36
CA LEU A 166 38.26 -11.21 -22.33
C LEU A 166 36.91 -10.73 -22.93
N PRO A 167 35.76 -11.14 -22.37
CA PRO A 167 34.43 -10.88 -22.94
C PRO A 167 34.00 -9.41 -22.93
N HIS A 168 34.61 -8.58 -22.07
CA HIS A 168 34.35 -7.15 -21.94
C HIS A 168 35.44 -6.30 -22.59
N LEU A 169 36.32 -6.91 -23.38
CA LEU A 169 37.39 -6.20 -24.04
C LEU A 169 36.82 -5.17 -25.03
N PRO A 170 37.23 -3.90 -24.96
CA PRO A 170 36.77 -2.89 -25.91
C PRO A 170 37.14 -3.24 -27.36
N SER A 171 36.25 -2.93 -28.30
CA SER A 171 36.40 -3.31 -29.72
C SER A 171 37.66 -2.78 -30.38
N ASN A 172 38.17 -1.63 -29.93
CA ASN A 172 39.43 -1.04 -30.39
C ASN A 172 40.68 -1.88 -30.01
N GLN A 173 40.56 -2.82 -29.06
CA GLN A 173 41.65 -3.70 -28.63
C GLN A 173 41.62 -5.07 -29.35
N HIS A 174 40.59 -5.38 -30.15
CA HIS A 174 40.45 -6.68 -30.80
C HIS A 174 41.60 -6.99 -31.77
N ALA A 175 42.20 -5.97 -32.40
CA ALA A 175 43.37 -6.16 -33.26
C ALA A 175 44.59 -6.64 -32.46
N GLN A 176 44.84 -6.03 -31.29
CA GLN A 176 45.91 -6.44 -30.37
C GLN A 176 45.65 -7.85 -29.83
N HIS A 177 44.40 -8.19 -29.47
CA HIS A 177 44.04 -9.55 -29.05
C HIS A 177 44.34 -10.61 -30.13
N ARG A 178 43.99 -10.33 -31.39
CA ARG A 178 44.34 -11.24 -32.51
C ARG A 178 45.85 -11.35 -32.72
N TRP A 179 46.60 -10.26 -32.56
CA TRP A 179 48.06 -10.27 -32.67
C TRP A 179 48.69 -11.13 -31.57
N VAL A 180 48.26 -10.96 -30.31
CA VAL A 180 48.68 -11.80 -29.17
C VAL A 180 48.41 -13.27 -29.44
N ARG A 181 47.18 -13.61 -29.86
CA ARG A 181 46.80 -15.02 -30.10
C ARG A 181 47.58 -15.66 -31.25
N ARG A 182 47.75 -14.95 -32.37
CA ARG A 182 48.53 -15.45 -33.52
C ARG A 182 50.01 -15.60 -33.19
N GLY A 183 50.58 -14.61 -32.51
CA GLY A 183 51.96 -14.61 -32.08
C GLY A 183 52.26 -15.76 -31.11
N THR A 184 51.45 -15.89 -30.07
CA THR A 184 51.52 -17.01 -29.12
C THR A 184 51.42 -18.34 -29.85
N LYS A 185 50.43 -18.52 -30.74
CA LYS A 185 50.28 -19.77 -31.50
C LYS A 185 51.51 -20.08 -32.35
N SER A 186 52.06 -19.07 -33.04
CA SER A 186 53.24 -19.23 -33.89
C SER A 186 54.47 -19.63 -33.07
N THR A 187 54.75 -18.93 -31.97
CA THR A 187 55.90 -19.20 -31.09
C THR A 187 55.80 -20.59 -30.47
N VAL A 188 54.63 -20.94 -29.92
CA VAL A 188 54.39 -22.27 -29.33
C VAL A 188 54.53 -23.36 -30.38
N THR A 189 53.95 -23.19 -31.58
CA THR A 189 54.07 -24.19 -32.65
C THR A 189 55.51 -24.38 -33.10
N GLY A 190 56.30 -23.30 -33.19
CA GLY A 190 57.72 -23.38 -33.53
C GLY A 190 58.51 -24.14 -32.48
N TYR A 191 58.28 -23.83 -31.19
CA TYR A 191 58.91 -24.51 -30.07
C TYR A 191 58.61 -26.02 -30.04
N LEU A 192 57.33 -26.40 -30.17
CA LEU A 192 56.90 -27.80 -30.11
C LEU A 192 57.34 -28.67 -31.29
N LYS A 193 57.80 -28.07 -32.40
CA LYS A 193 58.30 -28.80 -33.59
C LYS A 193 59.77 -29.22 -33.47
N HIS A 194 60.47 -28.76 -32.43
CA HIS A 194 61.91 -28.96 -32.28
C HIS A 194 62.23 -29.72 -30.99
N ARG A 195 63.25 -30.58 -31.03
CA ARG A 195 63.77 -31.31 -29.86
C ARG A 195 64.60 -30.35 -29.00
N THR A 196 63.95 -29.62 -28.09
CA THR A 196 64.60 -28.68 -27.16
C THR A 196 63.92 -28.68 -25.79
N THR A 197 64.69 -28.54 -24.72
CA THR A 197 64.15 -28.39 -23.35
C THR A 197 64.13 -26.93 -22.90
N THR A 198 64.69 -26.02 -23.70
CA THR A 198 64.76 -24.59 -23.37
C THR A 198 63.47 -23.89 -23.81
N LEU A 199 62.77 -23.27 -22.86
CA LEU A 199 61.53 -22.55 -23.11
C LEU A 199 61.76 -21.31 -24.00
N PRO A 200 60.80 -20.93 -24.87
CA PRO A 200 60.94 -19.82 -25.82
C PRO A 200 60.67 -18.45 -25.17
N ASP A 201 61.23 -18.18 -24.00
CA ASP A 201 60.85 -17.06 -23.12
C ASP A 201 60.93 -15.70 -23.82
N HIS A 202 62.03 -15.42 -24.50
CA HIS A 202 62.23 -14.16 -25.22
C HIS A 202 61.22 -13.97 -26.37
N GLN A 203 60.85 -15.06 -27.05
CA GLN A 203 59.91 -15.01 -28.17
C GLN A 203 58.45 -14.93 -27.70
N LEU A 204 58.16 -15.44 -26.50
CA LEU A 204 56.81 -15.49 -25.93
C LEU A 204 56.48 -14.22 -25.11
N SER A 205 57.48 -13.61 -24.47
CA SER A 205 57.33 -12.45 -23.58
C SER A 205 56.49 -11.30 -24.16
N PRO A 206 56.68 -10.84 -25.41
CA PRO A 206 55.87 -9.75 -25.96
C PRO A 206 54.36 -10.06 -26.00
N TYR A 207 53.99 -11.32 -26.23
CA TYR A 207 52.60 -11.73 -26.30
C TYR A 207 51.98 -11.91 -24.91
N LEU A 208 52.75 -12.41 -23.94
CA LEU A 208 52.30 -12.51 -22.55
C LEU A 208 52.07 -11.13 -21.93
N GLN A 209 52.99 -10.18 -22.15
CA GLN A 209 52.81 -8.79 -21.72
C GLN A 209 51.62 -8.14 -22.41
N GLY A 210 51.48 -8.36 -23.72
CA GLY A 210 50.32 -7.88 -24.48
C GLY A 210 49.00 -8.45 -23.96
N TYR A 211 48.98 -9.71 -23.52
CA TYR A 211 47.79 -10.33 -22.95
C TYR A 211 47.43 -9.77 -21.56
N ALA A 212 48.43 -9.55 -20.70
CA ALA A 212 48.23 -8.96 -19.38
C ALA A 212 47.61 -7.54 -19.46
N ASP A 213 48.06 -6.73 -20.42
CA ASP A 213 47.46 -5.41 -20.71
C ASP A 213 45.99 -5.53 -21.15
N LEU A 214 45.67 -6.50 -22.00
CA LEU A 214 44.29 -6.76 -22.43
C LEU A 214 43.40 -7.24 -21.27
N GLN A 215 43.93 -8.07 -20.36
CA GLN A 215 43.25 -8.48 -19.12
C GLN A 215 42.92 -7.27 -18.24
N ALA A 216 43.86 -6.35 -18.05
CA ALA A 216 43.63 -5.13 -17.27
C ALA A 216 42.53 -4.24 -17.90
N LYS A 217 42.56 -4.07 -19.24
CA LYS A 217 41.55 -3.31 -19.97
C LYS A 217 40.16 -3.94 -19.89
N ASN A 218 40.07 -5.27 -19.98
CA ASN A 218 38.83 -6.01 -19.81
C ASN A 218 38.25 -5.84 -18.39
N ALA A 219 39.09 -5.93 -17.35
CA ALA A 219 38.66 -5.72 -15.97
C ALA A 219 38.15 -4.30 -15.72
N ALA A 220 38.82 -3.28 -16.28
CA ALA A 220 38.38 -1.89 -16.20
C ALA A 220 37.01 -1.66 -16.87
N ALA A 221 36.78 -2.28 -18.04
CA ALA A 221 35.50 -2.21 -18.74
C ALA A 221 34.36 -2.87 -17.94
N GLN A 222 34.63 -4.02 -17.32
CA GLN A 222 33.65 -4.69 -16.45
C GLN A 222 33.28 -3.83 -15.24
N ALA A 223 34.27 -3.24 -14.56
CA ALA A 223 34.02 -2.37 -13.41
C ALA A 223 33.15 -1.15 -13.77
N ALA A 224 33.33 -0.57 -14.96
CA ALA A 224 32.51 0.54 -15.43
C ALA A 224 31.04 0.14 -15.66
N LEU A 225 30.80 -1.04 -16.24
CA LEU A 225 29.45 -1.59 -16.43
C LEU A 225 28.75 -1.85 -15.08
N ASP A 226 29.47 -2.38 -14.11
CA ASP A 226 28.92 -2.65 -12.78
C ASP A 226 28.55 -1.37 -12.04
N GLN A 227 29.40 -0.33 -12.10
CA GLN A 227 29.07 0.98 -11.53
C GLN A 227 27.84 1.60 -12.18
N GLN A 228 27.70 1.50 -13.51
CA GLN A 228 26.53 2.02 -14.20
C GLN A 228 25.25 1.28 -13.78
N ARG A 229 25.31 -0.05 -13.63
CA ARG A 229 24.19 -0.87 -13.17
C ARG A 229 23.77 -0.49 -11.74
N GLN A 230 24.73 -0.33 -10.83
CA GLN A 230 24.45 0.08 -9.45
C GLN A 230 23.79 1.45 -9.37
N ARG A 231 24.28 2.44 -10.14
CA ARG A 231 23.68 3.78 -10.18
C ARG A 231 22.23 3.75 -10.67
N ARG A 232 21.94 2.95 -11.69
CA ARG A 232 20.58 2.80 -12.23
C ARG A 232 19.63 2.22 -11.20
N VAL A 233 20.02 1.14 -10.51
CA VAL A 233 19.20 0.50 -9.46
C VAL A 233 18.90 1.50 -8.33
N LEU A 234 19.89 2.26 -7.88
CA LEU A 234 19.70 3.29 -6.85
C LEU A 234 18.72 4.39 -7.30
N GLN A 235 18.83 4.85 -8.54
CA GLN A 235 17.93 5.86 -9.09
C GLN A 235 16.48 5.35 -9.21
N GLU A 236 16.29 4.12 -9.67
CA GLU A 236 14.97 3.48 -9.75
C GLU A 236 14.33 3.32 -8.36
N HIS A 237 15.12 2.92 -7.35
CA HIS A 237 14.65 2.83 -5.96
C HIS A 237 14.20 4.19 -5.40
N GLN A 238 15.04 5.22 -5.53
CA GLN A 238 14.72 6.57 -5.07
C GLN A 238 13.51 7.19 -5.80
N ALA A 239 13.29 6.83 -7.07
CA ALA A 239 12.12 7.27 -7.81
C ALA A 239 10.84 6.59 -7.29
N ALA A 240 10.90 5.29 -7.01
CA ALA A 240 9.79 4.52 -6.47
C ALA A 240 9.36 5.02 -5.07
N GLU A 241 10.31 5.27 -4.18
CA GLU A 241 10.03 5.81 -2.83
C GLU A 241 9.34 7.18 -2.90
N ARG A 242 9.83 8.09 -3.74
CA ARG A 242 9.23 9.42 -3.92
C ARG A 242 7.82 9.33 -4.51
N ALA A 243 7.57 8.41 -5.44
CA ALA A 243 6.24 8.19 -6.00
C ALA A 243 5.26 7.67 -4.94
N GLN A 244 5.70 6.72 -4.09
CA GLN A 244 4.88 6.19 -3.01
C GLN A 244 4.53 7.27 -1.97
N GLN A 245 5.50 8.09 -1.58
CA GLN A 245 5.27 9.21 -0.64
C GLN A 245 4.25 10.21 -1.19
N ARG A 246 4.36 10.59 -2.47
CA ARG A 246 3.40 11.50 -3.12
C ARG A 246 1.99 10.92 -3.18
N ALA A 247 1.86 9.63 -3.48
CA ALA A 247 0.56 8.95 -3.50
C ALA A 247 -0.10 8.94 -2.11
N TRP A 248 0.68 8.70 -1.06
CA TRP A 248 0.20 8.78 0.33
C TRP A 248 -0.25 10.19 0.72
N GLN A 249 0.53 11.21 0.40
CA GLN A 249 0.17 12.61 0.65
C GLN A 249 -1.12 13.01 -0.07
N ALA A 250 -1.23 12.69 -1.37
CA ALA A 250 -2.43 12.98 -2.15
C ALA A 250 -3.69 12.28 -1.59
N ALA A 251 -3.57 11.05 -1.10
CA ALA A 251 -4.67 10.34 -0.46
C ALA A 251 -5.10 11.01 0.87
N ALA A 252 -4.13 11.43 1.70
CA ALA A 252 -4.40 12.14 2.94
C ALA A 252 -5.07 13.51 2.70
N ASP A 253 -4.61 14.25 1.69
CA ASP A 253 -5.18 15.55 1.32
C ASP A 253 -6.61 15.40 0.76
N ALA A 254 -6.85 14.38 -0.05
CA ALA A 254 -8.17 14.07 -0.58
C ALA A 254 -9.17 13.72 0.52
N GLN A 255 -8.75 12.90 1.50
CA GLN A 255 -9.56 12.56 2.67
C GLN A 255 -9.91 13.81 3.49
N THR A 256 -8.92 14.64 3.79
CA THR A 256 -9.12 15.89 4.55
C THR A 256 -10.07 16.85 3.82
N THR A 257 -9.91 16.99 2.51
CA THR A 257 -10.77 17.85 1.68
C THR A 257 -12.21 17.34 1.66
N ALA A 258 -12.41 16.02 1.56
CA ALA A 258 -13.74 15.41 1.58
C ALA A 258 -14.44 15.61 2.95
N GLU A 259 -13.70 15.47 4.06
CA GLU A 259 -14.22 15.78 5.40
C GLU A 259 -14.67 17.24 5.50
N GLN A 260 -13.82 18.19 5.10
CA GLN A 260 -14.15 19.62 5.19
C GLN A 260 -15.38 19.98 4.36
N ARG A 261 -15.46 19.46 3.12
CA ARG A 261 -16.64 19.65 2.25
C ARG A 261 -17.92 19.09 2.88
N LEU A 262 -17.83 17.92 3.50
CA LEU A 262 -18.98 17.33 4.20
C LEU A 262 -19.42 18.23 5.37
N ARG A 263 -18.48 18.64 6.23
CA ARG A 263 -18.78 19.44 7.43
C ARG A 263 -19.35 20.81 7.09
N GLN A 264 -18.96 21.40 5.97
CA GLN A 264 -19.49 22.67 5.47
C GLN A 264 -20.83 22.53 4.73
N SER A 265 -21.24 21.30 4.37
CA SER A 265 -22.48 21.09 3.63
C SER A 265 -23.73 21.39 4.47
N ARG A 266 -24.71 22.03 3.85
CA ARG A 266 -26.00 22.37 4.48
C ARG A 266 -26.76 21.12 4.93
N GLU A 267 -26.68 20.04 4.15
CA GLU A 267 -27.32 18.76 4.48
C GLU A 267 -26.77 18.16 5.77
N TYR A 268 -25.43 18.13 5.91
CA TYR A 268 -24.78 17.65 7.13
C TYR A 268 -25.19 18.48 8.35
N GLN A 269 -25.12 19.81 8.24
CA GLN A 269 -25.46 20.71 9.36
C GLN A 269 -26.94 20.60 9.76
N THR A 270 -27.84 20.39 8.80
CA THR A 270 -29.27 20.19 9.05
C THR A 270 -29.51 18.87 9.77
N TRP A 271 -28.93 17.79 9.26
CA TRP A 271 -29.00 16.46 9.88
C TRP A 271 -28.43 16.47 11.30
N LEU A 272 -27.23 17.02 11.48
CA LEU A 272 -26.54 17.12 12.76
C LEU A 272 -27.41 17.84 13.80
N THR A 273 -28.03 18.95 13.39
CA THR A 273 -28.93 19.73 14.25
C THR A 273 -30.20 18.95 14.60
N ALA A 274 -30.78 18.21 13.66
CA ALA A 274 -31.95 17.37 13.92
C ALA A 274 -31.64 16.25 14.92
N VAL A 275 -30.53 15.54 14.72
CA VAL A 275 -30.10 14.48 15.65
C VAL A 275 -29.76 15.06 17.02
N ALA A 276 -29.03 16.18 17.09
CA ALA A 276 -28.69 16.83 18.34
C ALA A 276 -29.93 17.23 19.15
N ARG A 277 -31.01 17.69 18.50
CA ARG A 277 -32.30 17.99 19.16
C ARG A 277 -32.89 16.75 19.81
N LEU A 278 -32.91 15.61 19.11
CA LEU A 278 -33.40 14.35 19.67
C LEU A 278 -32.55 13.87 20.86
N VAL A 279 -31.23 14.03 20.77
CA VAL A 279 -30.31 13.68 21.88
C VAL A 279 -30.62 14.51 23.14
N VAL A 280 -30.87 15.81 22.98
CA VAL A 280 -31.12 16.73 24.10
C VAL A 280 -32.45 16.47 24.81
N GLU A 281 -33.41 15.80 24.16
CA GLU A 281 -34.68 15.44 24.80
C GLU A 281 -34.54 14.40 25.92
N ARG A 282 -33.43 13.65 25.97
CA ARG A 282 -33.14 12.61 26.98
C ARG A 282 -34.28 11.59 27.15
N GLY A 283 -35.02 11.32 26.09
CA GLY A 283 -36.10 10.32 26.08
C GLY A 283 -35.57 8.89 26.21
N PRO A 284 -36.46 7.92 26.52
CA PRO A 284 -36.10 6.50 26.48
C PRO A 284 -35.54 6.10 25.11
N LEU A 285 -34.58 5.17 25.08
CA LEU A 285 -33.87 4.77 23.87
C LEU A 285 -34.81 4.33 22.72
N GLY A 286 -35.92 3.66 23.06
CA GLY A 286 -36.93 3.25 22.07
C GLY A 286 -37.58 4.45 21.36
N ALA A 287 -38.01 5.46 22.13
CA ALA A 287 -38.60 6.68 21.58
C ALA A 287 -37.58 7.48 20.76
N PHE A 288 -36.32 7.55 21.22
CA PHE A 288 -35.23 8.16 20.45
C PHE A 288 -35.07 7.48 19.09
N LYS A 289 -34.98 6.14 19.04
CA LYS A 289 -34.82 5.39 17.79
C LYS A 289 -35.99 5.58 16.83
N GLN A 290 -37.22 5.59 17.34
CA GLN A 290 -38.42 5.83 16.53
C GLN A 290 -38.39 7.23 15.88
N ARG A 291 -38.05 8.27 16.65
CA ARG A 291 -37.95 9.64 16.10
C ARG A 291 -36.76 9.82 15.18
N LEU A 292 -35.63 9.15 15.47
CA LEU A 292 -34.45 9.16 14.62
C LEU A 292 -34.72 8.57 13.24
N ALA A 293 -35.57 7.55 13.13
CA ALA A 293 -35.95 6.95 11.86
C ALA A 293 -36.66 7.93 10.90
N ALA A 294 -37.29 8.98 11.44
CA ALA A 294 -37.92 10.03 10.65
C ALA A 294 -36.94 11.14 10.22
N VAL A 295 -35.68 11.10 10.66
CA VAL A 295 -34.64 12.07 10.28
C VAL A 295 -33.91 11.58 9.02
N PRO A 296 -34.02 12.28 7.87
CA PRO A 296 -33.32 11.89 6.66
C PRO A 296 -31.81 11.95 6.85
N VAL A 297 -31.11 10.83 6.60
CA VAL A 297 -29.65 10.76 6.72
C VAL A 297 -29.02 11.05 5.36
N PRO A 298 -28.16 12.08 5.24
CA PRO A 298 -27.44 12.35 4.01
C PRO A 298 -26.58 11.14 3.58
N LYS A 299 -26.52 10.84 2.28
CA LYS A 299 -25.77 9.68 1.76
C LYS A 299 -24.32 9.61 2.25
N PRO A 300 -23.54 10.72 2.30
CA PRO A 300 -22.17 10.67 2.81
C PRO A 300 -22.10 10.27 4.29
N VAL A 301 -23.11 10.62 5.08
CA VAL A 301 -23.17 10.35 6.54
C VAL A 301 -23.63 8.92 6.84
N ALA A 302 -24.51 8.37 6.01
CA ALA A 302 -25.03 7.00 6.19
C ALA A 302 -23.92 5.93 6.20
N ARG A 303 -22.76 6.21 5.59
CA ARG A 303 -21.58 5.33 5.60
C ARG A 303 -20.71 5.48 6.85
N LEU A 304 -20.90 6.55 7.62
CA LEU A 304 -20.04 6.94 8.74
C LEU A 304 -20.64 6.56 10.10
N VAL A 305 -21.96 6.53 10.19
CA VAL A 305 -22.66 6.28 11.45
C VAL A 305 -24.00 5.59 11.22
N ASN A 306 -24.39 4.71 12.15
CA ASN A 306 -25.67 4.01 12.14
C ASN A 306 -26.55 4.34 13.37
N SER A 307 -27.80 3.88 13.33
CA SER A 307 -28.79 4.15 14.39
C SER A 307 -28.42 3.58 15.76
N TYR A 308 -27.70 2.45 15.80
CA TYR A 308 -27.21 1.86 17.05
C TYR A 308 -26.16 2.78 17.70
N GLN A 309 -25.18 3.23 16.93
CA GLN A 309 -24.11 4.13 17.39
C GLN A 309 -24.68 5.46 17.90
N LEU A 310 -25.64 6.04 17.18
CA LEU A 310 -26.36 7.24 17.62
C LEU A 310 -27.15 7.00 18.91
N GLY A 311 -27.74 5.81 19.07
CA GLY A 311 -28.40 5.40 20.31
C GLY A 311 -27.46 5.35 21.50
N VAL A 312 -26.27 4.78 21.33
CA VAL A 312 -25.22 4.75 22.37
C VAL A 312 -24.82 6.18 22.78
N MET A 313 -24.58 7.05 21.81
CA MET A 313 -24.25 8.46 22.07
C MET A 313 -25.38 9.21 22.79
N ALA A 314 -26.64 8.96 22.40
CA ALA A 314 -27.80 9.55 23.05
C ALA A 314 -27.91 9.11 24.52
N THR A 315 -27.69 7.82 24.80
CA THR A 315 -27.65 7.29 26.17
C THR A 315 -26.50 7.90 26.97
N GLU A 316 -25.30 7.99 26.39
CA GLU A 316 -24.15 8.63 27.03
C GLU A 316 -24.45 10.09 27.41
N PHE A 317 -25.02 10.86 26.49
CA PHE A 317 -25.42 12.24 26.74
C PHE A 317 -26.52 12.34 27.82
N ALA A 318 -27.48 11.43 27.84
CA ALA A 318 -28.54 11.43 28.84
C ALA A 318 -27.97 11.24 30.26
N HIS A 319 -26.93 10.41 30.41
CA HIS A 319 -26.28 10.13 31.70
C HIS A 319 -25.25 11.20 32.09
N GLN A 320 -24.43 11.67 31.15
CA GLN A 320 -23.24 12.48 31.45
C GLN A 320 -23.34 13.93 30.96
N GLY A 321 -24.33 14.28 30.14
CA GLY A 321 -24.43 15.60 29.50
C GLY A 321 -23.36 15.87 28.43
N ARG A 322 -22.64 14.83 28.00
CA ARG A 322 -21.60 14.88 26.94
C ARG A 322 -21.56 13.56 26.18
N ILE A 323 -21.01 13.62 24.96
CA ILE A 323 -20.75 12.45 24.11
C ILE A 323 -19.24 12.35 23.90
N GLN A 324 -18.65 11.22 24.29
CA GLN A 324 -17.25 10.88 24.05
C GLN A 324 -17.14 9.68 23.08
N ALA A 325 -18.12 8.78 23.09
CA ALA A 325 -18.21 7.61 22.22
C ALA A 325 -16.91 6.77 22.22
N GLU A 326 -16.29 6.59 23.38
CA GLU A 326 -14.99 5.90 23.51
C GLU A 326 -15.04 4.46 22.97
N ARG A 327 -16.18 3.80 23.15
CA ARG A 327 -16.43 2.40 22.71
C ARG A 327 -16.77 2.27 21.22
N LEU A 328 -16.90 3.38 20.49
CA LEU A 328 -17.32 3.40 19.08
C LEU A 328 -16.13 3.74 18.16
N GLN A 329 -15.17 2.83 18.03
CA GLN A 329 -13.93 3.07 17.27
C GLN A 329 -14.14 3.31 15.77
N ILE A 330 -15.26 2.83 15.20
CA ILE A 330 -15.57 2.95 13.76
C ILE A 330 -16.12 4.33 13.41
N VAL A 331 -16.68 5.07 14.38
CA VAL A 331 -17.28 6.38 14.10
C VAL A 331 -16.17 7.43 13.97
N PRO A 332 -16.18 8.27 12.92
CA PRO A 332 -15.23 9.36 12.80
C PRO A 332 -15.26 10.31 13.99
N ARG A 333 -14.08 10.65 14.54
CA ARG A 333 -13.96 11.50 15.74
C ARG A 333 -14.53 12.90 15.53
N TYR A 334 -14.41 13.46 14.33
CA TYR A 334 -15.00 14.76 14.00
C TYR A 334 -16.53 14.74 14.14
N LEU A 335 -17.20 13.64 13.74
CA LEU A 335 -18.66 13.53 13.80
C LEU A 335 -19.13 13.48 15.27
N VAL A 336 -18.42 12.73 16.10
CA VAL A 336 -18.67 12.66 17.54
C VAL A 336 -18.51 14.04 18.18
N ALA A 337 -17.43 14.75 17.84
CA ALA A 337 -17.15 16.10 18.36
C ALA A 337 -18.22 17.11 17.93
N ASP A 338 -18.59 17.12 16.65
CA ASP A 338 -19.60 18.02 16.09
C ASP A 338 -20.97 17.77 16.76
N LEU A 339 -21.37 16.51 16.94
CA LEU A 339 -22.63 16.16 17.61
C LEU A 339 -22.60 16.53 19.09
N ASN A 340 -21.51 16.23 19.80
CA ASN A 340 -21.34 16.60 21.20
C ASN A 340 -21.45 18.11 21.40
N GLN A 341 -20.74 18.88 20.59
CA GLN A 341 -20.77 20.35 20.66
C GLN A 341 -22.19 20.87 20.44
N ARG A 342 -22.86 20.41 19.38
CA ARG A 342 -24.21 20.86 19.04
C ARG A 342 -25.23 20.49 20.12
N SER A 343 -25.18 19.26 20.64
CA SER A 343 -26.05 18.81 21.72
C SER A 343 -25.82 19.59 23.02
N ARG A 344 -24.56 19.86 23.39
CA ARG A 344 -24.24 20.67 24.58
C ARG A 344 -24.72 22.11 24.46
N GLN A 345 -24.54 22.73 23.29
CA GLN A 345 -25.05 24.08 23.02
C GLN A 345 -26.57 24.15 23.15
N LEU A 346 -27.28 23.20 22.54
CA LEU A 346 -28.74 23.12 22.60
C LEU A 346 -29.25 22.83 24.01
N ALA A 347 -28.61 21.93 24.75
CA ALA A 347 -28.98 21.64 26.13
C ALA A 347 -28.77 22.86 27.05
N ALA A 348 -27.64 23.56 26.89
CA ALA A 348 -27.36 24.77 27.66
C ALA A 348 -28.36 25.89 27.35
N GLN A 349 -28.75 26.05 26.07
CA GLN A 349 -29.81 26.97 25.69
C GLN A 349 -31.13 26.60 26.35
N ARG A 350 -31.56 25.35 26.19
CA ARG A 350 -32.83 24.87 26.73
C ARG A 350 -32.90 24.98 28.26
N GLN A 351 -31.79 24.73 28.95
CA GLN A 351 -31.69 24.90 30.41
C GLN A 351 -31.88 26.36 30.83
N ARG A 352 -31.29 27.31 30.09
CA ARG A 352 -31.50 28.74 30.34
C ARG A 352 -32.96 29.13 30.11
N ASP A 353 -33.53 28.69 28.99
CA ASP A 353 -34.92 28.99 28.63
C ASP A 353 -35.89 28.46 29.67
N TRP A 354 -35.59 27.29 30.22
CA TRP A 354 -36.37 26.68 31.28
C TRP A 354 -36.25 27.44 32.61
N TYR A 355 -35.06 27.94 32.98
CA TYR A 355 -34.93 28.85 34.12
C TYR A 355 -35.72 30.15 33.94
N ASP A 356 -35.72 30.70 32.72
CA ASP A 356 -36.55 31.86 32.38
C ASP A 356 -38.04 31.55 32.47
N ASP A 357 -38.46 30.36 32.03
CA ASP A 357 -39.86 29.91 32.15
C ASP A 357 -40.26 29.69 33.61
N LEU A 358 -39.38 29.17 34.46
CA LEU A 358 -39.58 29.07 35.91
C LEU A 358 -39.72 30.47 36.53
N PHE A 359 -38.82 31.40 36.21
CA PHE A 359 -38.90 32.79 36.67
C PHE A 359 -40.22 33.44 36.24
N ASN A 360 -40.60 33.26 34.98
CA ASN A 360 -41.82 33.81 34.42
C ASN A 360 -43.07 33.24 35.08
N ALA A 361 -43.10 31.94 35.37
CA ALA A 361 -44.21 31.32 36.08
C ALA A 361 -44.29 31.81 37.53
N ALA A 362 -43.16 31.87 38.23
CA ALA A 362 -43.10 32.21 39.65
C ALA A 362 -43.32 33.70 39.93
N VAL A 363 -42.71 34.58 39.13
CA VAL A 363 -42.61 36.03 39.40
C VAL A 363 -43.07 36.86 38.21
N GLY A 364 -42.43 36.65 37.05
CA GLY A 364 -42.50 37.59 35.92
C GLY A 364 -43.89 37.75 35.30
N PHE A 365 -44.71 36.70 35.24
CA PHE A 365 -46.09 36.79 34.79
C PHE A 365 -47.03 37.11 35.95
N ASP A 366 -48.00 37.98 35.66
CA ASP A 366 -49.13 38.24 36.54
C ASP A 366 -50.16 37.13 36.41
N LEU A 367 -49.88 36.02 37.11
CA LEU A 367 -50.72 34.82 37.16
C LEU A 367 -51.52 34.78 38.45
N THR A 368 -52.75 34.27 38.35
CA THR A 368 -53.51 33.84 39.53
C THR A 368 -52.78 32.69 40.24
N PRO A 369 -53.03 32.45 41.54
CA PRO A 369 -52.39 31.35 42.27
C PRO A 369 -52.60 29.98 41.61
N SER A 370 -53.80 29.73 41.05
CA SER A 370 -54.12 28.46 40.38
C SER A 370 -53.39 28.32 39.04
N ASP A 371 -53.28 29.39 38.25
CA ASP A 371 -52.54 29.37 36.99
C ASP A 371 -51.03 29.23 37.20
N ARG A 372 -50.49 29.86 38.25
CA ARG A 372 -49.09 29.70 38.66
C ARG A 372 -48.79 28.24 39.02
N GLN A 373 -49.61 27.65 39.89
CA GLN A 373 -49.47 26.25 40.27
C GLN A 373 -49.51 25.32 39.06
N ARG A 374 -50.48 25.51 38.15
CA ARG A 374 -50.60 24.72 36.93
C ARG A 374 -49.33 24.82 36.08
N ARG A 375 -48.86 26.04 35.82
CA ARG A 375 -47.69 26.28 34.97
C ARG A 375 -46.40 25.72 35.56
N LEU A 376 -46.20 25.86 36.87
CA LEU A 376 -45.06 25.26 37.56
C LEU A 376 -45.12 23.73 37.54
N THR A 377 -46.32 23.13 37.63
CA THR A 377 -46.52 21.68 37.49
C THR A 377 -46.14 21.19 36.09
N ASP A 378 -46.51 21.91 35.03
CA ASP A 378 -46.10 21.58 33.66
C ASP A 378 -44.56 21.64 33.50
N LEU A 379 -43.92 22.64 34.10
CA LEU A 379 -42.46 22.79 34.10
C LEU A 379 -41.74 21.74 34.98
N GLN A 380 -42.44 21.19 35.97
CA GLN A 380 -41.95 20.08 36.78
C GLN A 380 -41.91 18.75 36.02
N ALA A 381 -42.87 18.54 35.11
CA ALA A 381 -42.93 17.32 34.30
C ALA A 381 -41.88 17.27 33.17
N SER A 382 -41.17 18.37 32.89
CA SER A 382 -40.13 18.43 31.86
C SER A 382 -38.84 17.69 32.28
N TRP A 383 -37.93 17.40 31.34
CA TRP A 383 -36.69 16.70 31.68
C TRP A 383 -35.76 17.56 32.56
N GLU A 384 -35.82 18.88 32.39
CA GLU A 384 -35.11 19.86 33.20
C GLU A 384 -35.61 19.83 34.65
N GLY A 385 -36.93 19.63 34.85
CA GLY A 385 -37.54 19.48 36.16
C GLY A 385 -37.01 18.33 36.99
N ARG A 386 -36.43 17.30 36.35
CA ARG A 386 -35.75 16.20 37.06
C ARG A 386 -34.51 16.64 37.84
N GLN A 387 -33.98 17.84 37.58
CA GLN A 387 -32.80 18.36 38.27
C GLN A 387 -33.15 19.17 39.53
N LEU A 388 -34.44 19.47 39.75
CA LEU A 388 -34.89 20.18 40.94
C LEU A 388 -35.70 19.24 41.83
N SER A 389 -35.55 19.41 43.14
CA SER A 389 -36.36 18.75 44.14
C SER A 389 -37.78 19.33 44.17
N ALA A 390 -38.75 18.52 44.60
CA ALA A 390 -40.15 18.94 44.73
C ALA A 390 -40.33 20.18 45.64
N HIS A 391 -39.49 20.34 46.66
CA HIS A 391 -39.57 21.50 47.56
C HIS A 391 -39.24 22.84 46.86
N VAL A 392 -38.40 22.82 45.81
CA VAL A 392 -38.12 24.04 45.04
C VAL A 392 -39.39 24.52 44.34
N TYR A 393 -40.19 23.59 43.82
CA TYR A 393 -41.47 23.93 43.20
C TYR A 393 -42.49 24.49 44.20
N SER A 394 -42.55 23.95 45.42
CA SER A 394 -43.42 24.55 46.45
C SER A 394 -42.97 25.96 46.83
N ASP A 395 -41.66 26.22 46.90
CA ASP A 395 -41.16 27.58 47.15
C ASP A 395 -41.51 28.52 45.99
N LEU A 396 -41.34 28.08 44.73
CA LEU A 396 -41.62 28.89 43.53
C LEU A 396 -43.08 29.38 43.45
N VAL A 397 -44.04 28.66 44.01
CA VAL A 397 -45.47 29.04 44.03
C VAL A 397 -45.72 30.31 44.84
N THR A 398 -44.96 30.49 45.93
CA THR A 398 -45.10 31.61 46.88
C THR A 398 -43.99 32.66 46.72
N LEU A 399 -43.08 32.44 45.77
CA LEU A 399 -41.86 33.25 45.64
C LEU A 399 -42.13 34.74 45.45
N ARG A 400 -43.10 35.08 44.60
CA ARG A 400 -43.42 36.49 44.32
C ARG A 400 -43.86 37.23 45.58
N ASP A 401 -44.74 36.64 46.38
CA ASP A 401 -45.21 37.25 47.63
C ASP A 401 -44.07 37.44 48.64
N ARG A 402 -43.12 36.50 48.69
CA ARG A 402 -41.91 36.62 49.52
C ARG A 402 -41.00 37.75 49.05
N LEU A 403 -40.82 37.90 47.74
CA LEU A 403 -40.02 38.97 47.14
C LEU A 403 -40.67 40.34 47.32
N ASP A 404 -42.00 40.44 47.21
CA ASP A 404 -42.75 41.67 47.50
C ASP A 404 -42.61 42.08 48.99
N GLN A 405 -42.34 41.13 49.88
CA GLN A 405 -41.98 41.35 51.28
C GLN A 405 -40.46 41.53 51.52
N ALA A 406 -39.67 41.71 50.46
CA ALA A 406 -38.21 41.86 50.49
C ALA A 406 -37.45 40.69 51.16
N GLN A 407 -38.01 39.48 51.13
CA GLN A 407 -37.32 38.28 51.63
C GLN A 407 -36.29 37.78 50.60
N PRO A 408 -35.14 37.23 51.04
CA PRO A 408 -34.13 36.69 50.14
C PRO A 408 -34.58 35.36 49.49
N LEU A 409 -33.92 34.99 48.38
CA LEU A 409 -34.10 33.68 47.76
C LEU A 409 -33.73 32.54 48.73
N PRO A 410 -34.43 31.38 48.71
CA PRO A 410 -34.15 30.29 49.63
C PRO A 410 -32.72 29.72 49.48
N ASN A 411 -32.00 29.60 50.61
CA ASN A 411 -30.61 29.13 50.65
C ASN A 411 -30.42 27.65 50.28
N GLY A 412 -31.49 26.85 50.27
CA GLY A 412 -31.46 25.42 49.91
C GLY A 412 -31.55 25.15 48.41
N TRP A 413 -31.75 26.17 47.57
CA TRP A 413 -31.88 25.97 46.12
C TRP A 413 -30.55 25.64 45.45
N PRO A 414 -30.55 24.82 44.37
CA PRO A 414 -29.35 24.60 43.56
C PRO A 414 -28.73 25.91 43.07
N ASP A 415 -27.42 26.05 43.18
CA ASP A 415 -26.72 27.31 42.91
C ASP A 415 -26.99 27.85 41.50
N ALA A 416 -27.02 26.97 40.50
CA ALA A 416 -27.30 27.35 39.12
C ALA A 416 -28.70 27.98 38.95
N LEU A 417 -29.71 27.43 39.63
CA LEU A 417 -31.06 28.00 39.63
C LEU A 417 -31.06 29.35 40.36
N ARG A 418 -30.50 29.40 41.58
CA ARG A 418 -30.46 30.62 42.40
C ARG A 418 -29.79 31.76 41.65
N GLN A 419 -28.65 31.52 41.02
CA GLN A 419 -27.94 32.50 40.20
C GLN A 419 -28.72 32.90 38.95
N ALA A 420 -29.47 31.99 38.32
CA ALA A 420 -30.31 32.32 37.17
C ALA A 420 -31.47 33.24 37.59
N ILE A 421 -32.17 32.91 38.67
CA ILE A 421 -33.27 33.71 39.21
C ILE A 421 -32.75 35.07 39.71
N GLN A 422 -31.66 35.09 40.47
CA GLN A 422 -31.07 36.34 40.99
C GLN A 422 -30.70 37.28 39.84
N ARG A 423 -30.01 36.79 38.80
CA ARG A 423 -29.69 37.61 37.62
C ARG A 423 -30.92 38.20 36.95
N ARG A 424 -32.06 37.49 36.98
CA ARG A 424 -33.32 38.02 36.44
C ARG A 424 -33.95 39.05 37.36
N LEU A 425 -33.87 38.87 38.67
CA LEU A 425 -34.33 39.85 39.67
C LEU A 425 -33.53 41.15 39.57
N ASP A 426 -32.20 41.06 39.41
CA ASP A 426 -31.30 42.23 39.27
C ASP A 426 -31.61 43.06 38.02
N GLN A 427 -32.32 42.49 37.04
CA GLN A 427 -32.73 43.13 35.78
C GLN A 427 -34.15 43.69 35.81
N GLN A 428 -34.88 43.55 36.92
CA GLN A 428 -36.28 43.99 37.01
C GLN A 428 -36.37 45.52 37.19
N PRO A 429 -37.33 46.18 36.51
CA PRO A 429 -37.56 47.60 36.72
C PRO A 429 -38.26 47.85 38.07
N ALA A 430 -38.04 49.03 38.65
CA ALA A 430 -38.64 49.40 39.94
C ALA A 430 -40.18 49.48 39.95
N GLN A 431 -40.80 49.59 38.77
CA GLN A 431 -42.25 49.77 38.60
C GLN A 431 -43.04 48.45 38.51
N GLY A 432 -42.40 47.31 38.74
CA GLY A 432 -43.06 46.01 38.83
C GLY A 432 -42.37 44.89 38.07
N TRP A 433 -42.86 43.67 38.27
CA TRP A 433 -42.27 42.47 37.69
C TRP A 433 -42.56 42.36 36.19
N VAL A 434 -41.50 42.16 35.40
CA VAL A 434 -41.56 41.91 33.98
C VAL A 434 -41.06 40.50 33.66
N PRO A 435 -41.68 39.82 32.68
CA PRO A 435 -41.21 38.52 32.24
C PRO A 435 -39.78 38.58 31.69
N ALA A 436 -38.98 37.57 32.01
CA ALA A 436 -37.75 37.23 31.32
C ALA A 436 -38.05 37.00 29.84
N ARG A 437 -37.45 37.84 28.98
CA ARG A 437 -37.59 37.77 27.53
C ARG A 437 -36.62 36.75 26.95
N LYS A 438 -37.10 35.96 25.99
CA LYS A 438 -36.30 34.96 25.29
C LYS A 438 -35.56 35.61 24.12
N ASN A 439 -34.28 35.29 23.97
CA ASN A 439 -33.43 35.75 22.88
C ASN A 439 -33.46 34.83 21.64
N HIS A 440 -34.46 33.96 21.56
CA HIS A 440 -34.71 33.07 20.42
C HIS A 440 -36.21 32.79 20.33
N VAL A 441 -36.66 32.37 19.14
CA VAL A 441 -38.08 32.10 18.84
C VAL A 441 -38.22 30.83 18.02
N THR A 442 -39.33 30.12 18.21
CA THR A 442 -39.76 29.04 17.32
C THR A 442 -41.02 29.44 16.54
N PRO A 443 -41.25 28.87 15.34
CA PRO A 443 -42.47 29.15 14.59
C PRO A 443 -43.77 28.81 15.33
N ALA A 444 -43.76 27.81 16.21
CA ALA A 444 -44.93 27.47 17.03
C ALA A 444 -45.23 28.57 18.06
N GLN A 445 -44.20 29.06 18.74
CA GLN A 445 -44.28 30.17 19.69
C GLN A 445 -44.78 31.46 19.04
N LEU A 446 -44.27 31.79 17.85
CA LEU A 446 -44.71 32.97 17.10
C LEU A 446 -46.18 32.86 16.67
N ARG A 447 -46.60 31.69 16.16
CA ARG A 447 -47.99 31.43 15.80
C ARG A 447 -48.93 31.58 16.98
N ALA A 448 -48.51 31.20 18.19
CA ALA A 448 -49.33 31.33 19.41
C ALA A 448 -49.59 32.79 19.83
N LEU A 449 -48.88 33.77 19.28
CA LEU A 449 -49.11 35.19 19.59
C LEU A 449 -50.34 35.78 18.85
N VAL A 450 -50.77 35.12 17.77
CA VAL A 450 -51.77 35.61 16.81
C VAL A 450 -53.22 35.30 17.17
N PRO A 451 -53.58 34.12 17.72
CA PRO A 451 -54.93 33.85 18.17
C PRO A 451 -55.48 34.96 19.07
N ASP A 452 -56.75 35.28 18.87
CA ASP A 452 -57.52 36.27 19.65
C ASP A 452 -56.97 37.70 19.62
N ALA A 453 -56.02 38.02 18.73
CA ALA A 453 -55.56 39.38 18.51
C ALA A 453 -56.44 40.09 17.47
N THR A 454 -56.99 41.25 17.85
CA THR A 454 -57.82 42.09 16.98
C THR A 454 -57.00 43.00 16.05
N THR A 455 -55.74 43.27 16.40
CA THR A 455 -54.82 44.08 15.60
C THR A 455 -53.42 43.49 15.60
N PHE A 456 -52.63 43.81 14.57
CA PHE A 456 -51.21 43.46 14.57
C PHE A 456 -50.43 44.17 15.69
N ALA A 457 -50.85 45.37 16.11
CA ALA A 457 -50.23 46.08 17.24
C ALA A 457 -50.27 45.24 18.52
N THR A 458 -51.39 44.54 18.78
CA THR A 458 -51.51 43.60 19.91
C THR A 458 -50.51 42.44 19.78
N VAL A 459 -50.34 41.90 18.56
CA VAL A 459 -49.38 40.81 18.28
C VAL A 459 -47.94 41.29 18.50
N ALA A 460 -47.58 42.48 18.01
CA ALA A 460 -46.27 43.08 18.19
C ALA A 460 -45.97 43.39 19.66
N GLN A 461 -46.94 43.89 20.42
CA GLN A 461 -46.79 44.11 21.86
C GLN A 461 -46.57 42.81 22.60
N ARG A 462 -47.34 41.75 22.27
CA ARG A 462 -47.11 40.40 22.82
C ARG A 462 -45.70 39.92 22.48
N TYR A 463 -45.25 40.10 21.24
CA TYR A 463 -43.88 39.74 20.83
C TYR A 463 -42.82 40.44 21.69
N HIS A 464 -42.87 41.77 21.82
CA HIS A 464 -41.89 42.53 22.62
C HIS A 464 -41.96 42.25 24.12
N ARG A 465 -43.11 41.76 24.61
CA ARG A 465 -43.26 41.30 25.99
C ARG A 465 -42.49 40.01 26.25
N PHE A 466 -42.42 39.09 25.28
CA PHE A 466 -41.86 37.75 25.48
C PHE A 466 -40.47 37.54 24.86
N TYR A 467 -40.06 38.38 23.90
CA TYR A 467 -38.85 38.17 23.12
C TYR A 467 -37.96 39.40 23.06
N ASP A 468 -36.65 39.15 23.02
CA ASP A 468 -35.58 40.14 22.94
C ASP A 468 -34.52 39.64 21.95
N LEU A 469 -34.89 39.59 20.67
CA LEU A 469 -33.98 39.20 19.59
C LEU A 469 -33.09 40.40 19.19
N PRO A 470 -31.89 40.14 18.62
CA PRO A 470 -31.12 41.20 17.96
C PRO A 470 -31.98 41.99 16.97
N ALA A 471 -31.77 43.30 16.86
CA ALA A 471 -32.65 44.20 16.11
C ALA A 471 -32.97 43.72 14.68
N ASP A 472 -31.96 43.27 13.94
CA ASP A 472 -32.13 42.76 12.57
C ASP A 472 -33.03 41.52 12.51
N GLN A 473 -32.84 40.59 13.45
CA GLN A 473 -33.65 39.39 13.55
C GLN A 473 -35.06 39.71 14.06
N ALA A 474 -35.20 40.66 14.97
CA ALA A 474 -36.48 41.14 15.47
C ALA A 474 -37.31 41.75 14.34
N ALA A 475 -36.69 42.60 13.49
CA ALA A 475 -37.35 43.22 12.34
C ALA A 475 -37.85 42.18 11.33
N VAL A 476 -37.01 41.20 10.96
CA VAL A 476 -37.41 40.11 10.07
C VAL A 476 -38.54 39.27 10.69
N THR A 477 -38.44 38.97 11.99
CA THR A 477 -39.44 38.17 12.70
C THR A 477 -40.79 38.89 12.77
N LEU A 478 -40.79 40.18 13.11
CA LEU A 478 -42.00 41.00 13.15
C LEU A 478 -42.64 41.15 11.77
N SER A 479 -41.84 41.33 10.72
CA SER A 479 -42.32 41.37 9.33
C SER A 479 -43.01 40.05 8.94
N ALA A 480 -42.36 38.91 9.21
CA ALA A 480 -42.95 37.60 8.96
C ALA A 480 -44.23 37.36 9.79
N LEU A 481 -44.25 37.82 11.04
CA LEU A 481 -45.41 37.70 11.92
C LEU A 481 -46.58 38.56 11.43
N ALA A 482 -46.31 39.75 10.88
CA ALA A 482 -47.31 40.62 10.26
C ALA A 482 -47.94 39.94 9.03
N GLN A 483 -47.11 39.37 8.15
CA GLN A 483 -47.60 38.63 6.99
C GLN A 483 -48.45 37.43 7.41
N TYR A 484 -47.98 36.64 8.39
CA TYR A 484 -48.74 35.50 8.89
C TYR A 484 -50.06 35.92 9.53
N TYR A 485 -50.08 37.01 10.31
CA TYR A 485 -51.31 37.59 10.89
C TYR A 485 -52.33 37.94 9.79
N LEU A 486 -51.91 38.64 8.73
CA LEU A 486 -52.79 39.00 7.61
C LEU A 486 -53.36 37.76 6.92
N VAL A 487 -52.52 36.76 6.62
CA VAL A 487 -52.97 35.50 6.01
C VAL A 487 -53.95 34.75 6.91
N ALA A 488 -53.73 34.74 8.22
CA ALA A 488 -54.63 34.11 9.17
C ALA A 488 -56.01 34.82 9.21
N GLN A 489 -56.01 36.16 9.22
CA GLN A 489 -57.24 36.96 9.19
C GLN A 489 -58.02 36.77 7.89
N ASP A 490 -57.35 36.78 6.74
CA ASP A 490 -58.01 36.54 5.45
C ASP A 490 -58.60 35.14 5.34
N ARG A 491 -57.93 34.14 5.92
CA ARG A 491 -58.46 32.78 5.99
C ARG A 491 -59.70 32.72 6.87
N GLN A 492 -59.69 33.40 8.02
CA GLN A 492 -60.85 33.46 8.92
C GLN A 492 -62.04 34.21 8.30
N ALA A 493 -61.77 35.25 7.50
CA ALA A 493 -62.78 36.01 6.78
C ALA A 493 -63.17 35.41 5.42
N HIS A 494 -62.61 34.26 5.02
CA HIS A 494 -62.82 33.62 3.71
C HIS A 494 -62.47 34.51 2.49
N ARG A 495 -61.52 35.45 2.62
CA ARG A 495 -61.11 36.38 1.54
C ARG A 495 -59.78 36.06 0.88
N GLN A 496 -59.14 34.96 1.28
CA GLN A 496 -57.77 34.61 0.89
C GLN A 496 -57.51 34.63 -0.64
N ALA A 497 -58.45 34.13 -1.45
CA ALA A 497 -58.32 34.14 -2.91
C ALA A 497 -58.39 35.55 -3.51
N ALA A 498 -59.27 36.41 -2.99
CA ALA A 498 -59.42 37.79 -3.43
C ALA A 498 -58.19 38.63 -3.09
N THR A 499 -57.67 38.50 -1.86
CA THR A 499 -56.43 39.19 -1.46
C THR A 499 -55.24 38.75 -2.31
N GLN A 500 -55.09 37.44 -2.57
CA GLN A 500 -54.00 36.94 -3.42
C GLN A 500 -54.11 37.40 -4.89
N ALA A 501 -55.32 37.61 -5.41
CA ALA A 501 -55.50 38.20 -6.73
C ALA A 501 -55.04 39.67 -6.75
N LEU A 502 -55.43 40.45 -5.75
CA LEU A 502 -55.04 41.86 -5.63
C LEU A 502 -53.53 42.02 -5.42
N VAL A 503 -52.92 41.22 -4.54
CA VAL A 503 -51.46 41.26 -4.32
C VAL A 503 -50.70 40.95 -5.61
N ARG A 504 -51.17 39.99 -6.42
CA ARG A 504 -50.55 39.70 -7.73
C ARG A 504 -50.66 40.91 -8.67
N GLN A 505 -51.80 41.58 -8.72
CA GLN A 505 -51.95 42.80 -9.53
C GLN A 505 -50.98 43.90 -9.08
N LEU A 506 -50.85 44.13 -7.77
CA LEU A 506 -49.94 45.15 -7.21
C LEU A 506 -48.45 44.84 -7.41
N LEU A 507 -48.08 43.57 -7.51
CA LEU A 507 -46.69 43.14 -7.75
C LEU A 507 -46.36 42.99 -9.25
N THR A 508 -47.37 43.08 -10.12
CA THR A 508 -47.13 43.14 -11.56
C THR A 508 -46.83 44.61 -11.88
N PRO A 509 -45.64 44.94 -12.41
CA PRO A 509 -45.35 46.32 -12.78
C PRO A 509 -46.39 46.80 -13.79
N GLU A 510 -46.96 47.99 -13.56
CA GLU A 510 -47.71 48.67 -14.61
C GLU A 510 -46.76 48.85 -15.79
N SER A 511 -47.10 48.19 -16.90
CA SER A 511 -46.36 48.29 -18.17
C SER A 511 -46.45 49.67 -18.76
#